data_AF-M3HV59-F1
#
_entry.id   AF-M3HV59-F1
#
_cell.length_a   1.000
_cell.length_b   1.000
_cell.length_c   1.000
_cell.angle_alpha   90.00
_cell.angle_beta   90.00
_cell.angle_gamma   90.00
#
_symmetry.space_group_name_H-M   'P 1'
#
loop_
_entity.id
_entity.type
_entity.pdbx_description
1 polymer ?
#
loop_
_entity_poly.entity_id
_entity_poly.type
_entity_poly.pdbx_seq_one_letter_code
_entity_poly.pdbx_strand_id
1 'polypeptide(L)'
;MLSWKNDLTPVSDRFDDIYFSPENGLEETRHVFIGGNDLPDRWRNSNIQNSFCILELGFGTGLNFFTTWKEYLKQDNRFRLHFISVEKFPLSWKEISKAVSAFPELEEIKEEFLSSYQDLIPGMNYFRFLEGKIHLTLFLGDVSDALCEISGKADAIFLDGFAPSKNPEMWEESVLGNLKNVSKFGTTFSTFTVARTVRNSLSYAGFTLEKRPGFGRKREMLTGKYSNYPSETKESLPKENLGANVPIPNHKSKPRRSSEQGSQVRRLLIPCQNEEFKFS
;
A
#
# COMPACT_ATOMS: atom_id res chain seq x y z
N MET A 1 -3.56 -21.95 9.42
CA MET A 1 -3.08 -23.33 9.18
C MET A 1 -2.87 -23.44 7.69
N LEU A 2 -1.64 -23.78 7.30
CA LEU A 2 -1.31 -24.03 5.90
C LEU A 2 -1.58 -25.47 5.52
N SER A 3 -2.15 -25.68 4.35
CA SER A 3 -1.97 -26.92 3.60
C SER A 3 -0.90 -26.73 2.52
N TRP A 4 -0.42 -27.84 1.96
CA TRP A 4 0.68 -27.85 0.99
C TRP A 4 0.24 -28.58 -0.27
N LYS A 5 0.09 -27.85 -1.37
CA LYS A 5 -0.17 -28.47 -2.66
C LYS A 5 1.15 -28.97 -3.25
N ASN A 6 1.18 -30.26 -3.59
CA ASN A 6 2.37 -30.97 -4.07
C ASN A 6 3.59 -30.80 -3.15
N ASP A 7 3.36 -30.72 -1.83
CA ASP A 7 4.36 -30.48 -0.78
C ASP A 7 5.17 -29.16 -0.83
N LEU A 8 4.95 -28.35 -1.87
CA LEU A 8 5.76 -27.16 -2.14
C LEU A 8 4.98 -25.85 -2.01
N THR A 9 3.72 -25.82 -2.46
CA THR A 9 2.95 -24.57 -2.53
C THR A 9 2.15 -24.34 -1.24
N PRO A 10 2.44 -23.29 -0.46
CA PRO A 10 1.66 -22.97 0.74
C PRO A 10 0.28 -22.44 0.36
N VAL A 11 -0.76 -23.11 0.85
CA VAL A 11 -2.17 -22.76 0.62
C VAL A 11 -2.81 -22.36 1.94
N SER A 12 -3.57 -21.26 1.93
CA SER A 12 -4.40 -20.90 3.07
C SER A 12 -5.71 -21.67 3.01
N ASP A 13 -5.93 -22.59 3.95
CA ASP A 13 -7.21 -23.31 4.04
C ASP A 13 -8.39 -22.37 4.32
N ARG A 14 -8.12 -21.22 4.97
CA ARG A 14 -9.13 -20.22 5.33
C ARG A 14 -9.62 -19.44 4.12
N PHE A 15 -8.70 -19.05 3.25
CA PHE A 15 -8.98 -18.19 2.10
C PHE A 15 -9.07 -18.97 0.78
N ASP A 16 -8.76 -20.27 0.80
CA ASP A 16 -8.77 -21.16 -0.36
C ASP A 16 -7.99 -20.55 -1.53
N ASP A 17 -6.77 -20.09 -1.21
CA ASP A 17 -5.87 -19.41 -2.14
C ASP A 17 -4.41 -19.65 -1.72
N ILE A 18 -3.49 -19.54 -2.68
CA ILE A 18 -2.07 -19.76 -2.45
C ILE A 18 -1.42 -18.48 -1.90
N TYR A 19 -0.40 -18.60 -1.05
CA TYR A 19 0.38 -17.42 -0.63
C TYR A 19 1.31 -16.93 -1.74
N PHE A 20 1.95 -17.86 -2.45
CA PHE A 20 2.78 -17.59 -3.62
C PHE A 20 3.03 -18.89 -4.41
N SER A 21 3.46 -18.75 -5.67
CA SER A 21 4.00 -19.87 -6.44
C SER A 21 5.46 -20.15 -6.05
N PRO A 22 5.85 -21.37 -5.66
CA PRO A 22 7.25 -21.67 -5.33
C PRO A 22 8.22 -21.46 -6.49
N GLU A 23 7.77 -21.63 -7.74
CA GLU A 23 8.62 -21.49 -8.92
C GLU A 23 8.98 -20.03 -9.22
N ASN A 24 8.06 -19.09 -8.96
CA ASN A 24 8.20 -17.71 -9.41
C ASN A 24 7.89 -16.67 -8.34
N GLY A 25 7.55 -17.06 -7.11
CA GLY A 25 7.05 -16.16 -6.08
C GLY A 25 8.04 -15.05 -5.75
N LEU A 26 9.32 -15.38 -5.69
CA LEU A 26 10.37 -14.40 -5.44
C LEU A 26 10.50 -13.36 -6.57
N GLU A 27 10.47 -13.81 -7.83
CA GLU A 27 10.51 -12.92 -8.99
C GLU A 27 9.22 -12.11 -9.15
N GLU A 28 8.07 -12.69 -8.82
CA GLU A 28 6.79 -11.97 -8.78
C GLU A 28 6.83 -10.87 -7.71
N THR A 29 7.31 -11.16 -6.50
CA THR A 29 7.51 -10.16 -5.44
C THR A 29 8.47 -9.06 -5.87
N ARG A 30 9.60 -9.41 -6.51
CA ARG A 30 10.54 -8.44 -7.09
C ARG A 30 9.86 -7.55 -8.11
N HIS A 31 9.07 -8.12 -9.02
CA HIS A 31 8.38 -7.36 -10.07
C HIS A 31 7.30 -6.44 -9.49
N VAL A 32 6.39 -7.00 -8.68
CA VAL A 32 5.18 -6.33 -8.21
C VAL A 32 5.46 -5.34 -7.10
N PHE A 33 6.27 -5.70 -6.10
CA PHE A 33 6.42 -4.90 -4.89
C PHE A 33 7.69 -4.06 -4.89
N ILE A 34 8.83 -4.68 -5.22
CA ILE A 34 10.11 -3.97 -5.29
C ILE A 34 10.14 -3.03 -6.50
N GLY A 35 9.89 -3.58 -7.69
CA GLY A 35 9.82 -2.84 -8.96
C GLY A 35 8.60 -1.93 -9.06
N GLY A 36 7.44 -2.38 -8.60
CA GLY A 36 6.22 -1.56 -8.64
C GLY A 36 6.28 -0.29 -7.79
N ASN A 37 7.11 -0.25 -6.75
CA ASN A 37 7.37 0.96 -5.95
C ASN A 37 8.67 1.68 -6.33
N ASP A 38 9.33 1.24 -7.41
CA ASP A 38 10.60 1.76 -7.91
C ASP A 38 11.70 1.81 -6.81
N LEU A 39 11.71 0.82 -5.90
CA LEU A 39 12.52 0.87 -4.67
C LEU A 39 14.03 1.01 -4.94
N PRO A 40 14.66 0.23 -5.84
CA PRO A 40 16.10 0.33 -6.06
C PRO A 40 16.54 1.72 -6.52
N ASP A 41 15.78 2.34 -7.42
CA ASP A 41 16.10 3.69 -7.92
C ASP A 41 15.84 4.76 -6.86
N ARG A 42 14.78 4.59 -6.07
CA ARG A 42 14.51 5.48 -4.93
C ARG A 42 15.59 5.36 -3.85
N TRP A 43 16.08 4.16 -3.56
CA TRP A 43 17.13 3.92 -2.57
C TRP A 43 18.49 4.47 -2.99
N ARG A 44 18.78 4.51 -4.29
CA ARG A 44 19.96 5.20 -4.84
C ARG A 44 19.91 6.71 -4.68
N ASN A 45 18.74 7.30 -4.49
CA ASN A 45 18.61 8.74 -4.29
C ASN A 45 19.33 9.19 -3.02
N SER A 46 20.25 10.16 -3.15
CA SER A 46 21.03 10.69 -2.03
C SER A 46 20.18 11.47 -1.01
N ASN A 47 18.94 11.83 -1.36
CA ASN A 47 18.03 12.59 -0.48
C ASN A 47 17.32 11.73 0.58
N ILE A 48 17.52 10.40 0.60
CA ILE A 48 17.07 9.61 1.75
C ILE A 48 17.97 9.94 2.93
N GLN A 49 17.45 10.75 3.85
CA GLN A 49 18.25 11.38 4.89
C GLN A 49 18.55 10.46 6.08
N ASN A 50 17.64 9.55 6.46
CA ASN A 50 17.82 8.72 7.67
C ASN A 50 17.13 7.36 7.62
N SER A 51 15.92 7.28 7.06
CA SER A 51 15.14 6.06 7.01
C SER A 51 14.27 5.99 5.77
N PHE A 52 13.86 4.76 5.44
CA PHE A 52 12.86 4.46 4.43
C PHE A 52 11.83 3.53 5.04
N CYS A 53 10.56 3.92 5.02
CA CYS A 53 9.47 3.15 5.62
C CYS A 53 8.62 2.45 4.55
N ILE A 54 8.45 1.14 4.69
CA ILE A 54 7.52 0.35 3.90
C ILE A 54 6.39 -0.09 4.82
N LEU A 55 5.16 0.10 4.37
CA LEU A 55 3.98 -0.50 5.00
C LEU A 55 3.47 -1.64 4.11
N GLU A 56 3.15 -2.76 4.71
CA GLU A 56 2.52 -3.90 4.06
C GLU A 56 1.20 -4.25 4.73
N LEU A 57 0.21 -4.58 3.92
CA LEU A 57 -1.01 -5.23 4.38
C LEU A 57 -0.86 -6.73 4.08
N GLY A 58 -0.94 -7.59 5.10
CA GLY A 58 -0.78 -9.03 4.96
C GLY A 58 0.68 -9.49 4.93
N PHE A 59 1.24 -9.82 6.09
CA PHE A 59 2.60 -10.38 6.18
C PHE A 59 2.71 -11.78 5.56
N GLY A 60 1.70 -12.62 5.80
CA GLY A 60 1.63 -14.00 5.38
C GLY A 60 2.86 -14.82 5.76
N THR A 61 3.59 -15.26 4.75
CA THR A 61 4.85 -16.03 4.89
C THR A 61 6.07 -15.14 5.12
N GLY A 62 5.93 -13.82 5.00
CA GLY A 62 7.00 -12.83 5.06
C GLY A 62 7.79 -12.67 3.76
N LEU A 63 7.40 -13.33 2.65
CA LEU A 63 8.19 -13.34 1.41
C LEU A 63 8.56 -11.94 0.91
N ASN A 64 7.64 -10.98 0.97
CA ASN A 64 7.93 -9.59 0.62
C ASN A 64 8.96 -8.94 1.54
N PHE A 65 8.88 -9.19 2.85
CA PHE A 65 9.88 -8.70 3.81
C PHE A 65 11.26 -9.31 3.54
N PHE A 66 11.35 -10.64 3.35
CA PHE A 66 12.61 -11.31 3.02
C PHE A 66 13.22 -10.81 1.71
N THR A 67 12.39 -10.63 0.69
CA THR A 67 12.82 -10.10 -0.61
C THR A 67 13.29 -8.66 -0.47
N THR A 68 12.55 -7.83 0.26
CA THR A 68 12.93 -6.44 0.52
C THR A 68 14.26 -6.36 1.25
N TRP A 69 14.47 -7.18 2.28
CA TRP A 69 15.74 -7.27 2.99
C TRP A 69 16.87 -7.65 2.02
N LYS A 70 16.67 -8.69 1.19
CA LYS A 70 17.66 -9.12 0.18
C LYS A 70 18.03 -7.99 -0.78
N GLU A 71 17.06 -7.22 -1.25
CA GLU A 71 17.29 -6.09 -2.16
C GLU A 71 17.94 -4.89 -1.45
N TYR A 72 17.62 -4.69 -0.16
CA TYR A 72 18.21 -3.66 0.68
C TYR A 72 19.71 -3.93 0.95
N LEU A 73 20.13 -5.19 1.07
CA LEU A 73 21.56 -5.56 1.22
C LEU A 73 22.44 -5.16 0.03
N LYS A 74 21.83 -4.85 -1.13
CA LYS A 74 22.54 -4.34 -2.31
C LYS A 74 22.84 -2.84 -2.23
N GLN A 75 22.36 -2.15 -1.19
CA GLN A 75 22.51 -0.70 -0.98
C GLN A 75 23.61 -0.39 0.05
N ASP A 76 24.15 0.83 0.03
CA ASP A 76 25.29 1.24 0.86
C ASP A 76 24.97 1.50 2.35
N ASN A 77 23.97 0.83 2.95
CA ASN A 77 23.61 0.93 4.38
C ASN A 77 23.45 2.37 4.95
N ARG A 78 23.19 3.34 4.06
CA ARG A 78 23.14 4.79 4.34
C ARG A 78 21.91 5.22 5.14
N PHE A 79 20.85 4.43 5.11
CA PHE A 79 19.58 4.72 5.77
C PHE A 79 19.12 3.47 6.53
N ARG A 80 18.13 3.62 7.40
CA ARG A 80 17.48 2.51 8.09
C ARG A 80 16.23 2.07 7.36
N LEU A 81 16.04 0.77 7.16
CA LEU A 81 14.79 0.23 6.64
C LEU A 81 13.82 -0.01 7.80
N HIS A 82 12.65 0.62 7.75
CA HIS A 82 11.53 0.29 8.62
C HIS A 82 10.48 -0.43 7.79
N PHE A 83 10.20 -1.67 8.13
CA PHE A 83 9.15 -2.46 7.51
C PHE A 83 8.03 -2.63 8.54
N ILE A 84 6.85 -2.09 8.24
CA ILE A 84 5.65 -2.25 9.05
C ILE A 84 4.75 -3.21 8.29
N SER A 85 4.32 -4.30 8.91
CA SER A 85 3.38 -5.24 8.28
C SER A 85 2.25 -5.58 9.23
N VAL A 86 1.08 -5.89 8.66
CA VAL A 86 -0.12 -6.25 9.41
C VAL A 86 -0.51 -7.68 9.08
N GLU A 87 -0.77 -8.49 10.10
CA GLU A 87 -1.17 -9.89 9.92
C GLU A 87 -2.25 -10.30 10.93
N LYS A 88 -3.38 -10.80 10.42
CA LYS A 88 -4.52 -11.22 11.26
C LYS A 88 -4.36 -12.67 11.71
N PHE A 89 -3.65 -13.50 10.95
CA PHE A 89 -3.48 -14.93 11.16
C PHE A 89 -1.99 -15.32 11.03
N PRO A 90 -1.14 -14.93 12.00
CA PRO A 90 0.28 -15.19 11.94
C PRO A 90 0.57 -16.68 11.81
N LEU A 91 1.50 -17.02 10.92
CA LEU A 91 1.97 -18.38 10.73
C LEU A 91 2.98 -18.75 11.81
N SER A 92 3.06 -20.05 12.12
CA SER A 92 4.09 -20.53 13.03
C SER A 92 5.48 -20.43 12.40
N TRP A 93 6.52 -20.36 13.23
CA TRP A 93 7.92 -20.37 12.77
C TRP A 93 8.23 -21.57 11.85
N LYS A 94 7.60 -22.74 12.09
CA LYS A 94 7.75 -23.94 11.25
C LYS A 94 7.11 -23.77 9.88
N GLU A 95 5.93 -23.17 9.81
CA GLU A 95 5.22 -22.90 8.56
C GLU A 95 6.00 -21.88 7.71
N ILE A 96 6.48 -20.80 8.31
CA ILE A 96 7.34 -19.80 7.64
C ILE A 96 8.64 -20.46 7.15
N SER A 97 9.32 -21.20 8.03
CA SER A 97 10.56 -21.90 7.68
C SER A 97 10.36 -22.80 6.46
N LYS A 98 9.31 -23.64 6.44
CA LYS A 98 9.02 -24.52 5.31
C LYS A 98 8.71 -23.74 4.04
N ALA A 99 7.93 -22.66 4.13
CA ALA A 99 7.54 -21.86 2.96
C ALA A 99 8.74 -21.18 2.30
N VAL A 100 9.58 -20.53 3.11
CA VAL A 100 10.72 -19.73 2.61
C VAL A 100 11.87 -20.63 2.14
N SER A 101 11.95 -21.88 2.62
CA SER A 101 12.95 -22.86 2.14
C SER A 101 12.85 -23.20 0.65
N ALA A 102 11.75 -22.82 -0.02
CA ALA A 102 11.65 -22.86 -1.48
C ALA A 102 12.65 -21.92 -2.18
N PHE A 103 13.23 -20.95 -1.47
CA PHE A 103 14.12 -19.92 -2.00
C PHE A 103 15.48 -19.94 -1.29
N PRO A 104 16.44 -20.77 -1.75
CA PRO A 104 17.74 -20.92 -1.09
C PRO A 104 18.54 -19.62 -0.93
N GLU A 105 18.32 -18.64 -1.81
CA GLU A 105 18.99 -17.34 -1.72
C GLU A 105 18.54 -16.46 -0.53
N LEU A 106 17.47 -16.85 0.16
CA LEU A 106 16.94 -16.20 1.36
C LEU A 106 17.34 -16.91 2.66
N GLU A 107 18.13 -18.00 2.59
CA GLU A 107 18.40 -18.88 3.75
C GLU A 107 19.00 -18.14 4.95
N GLU A 108 20.08 -17.38 4.75
CA GLU A 108 20.73 -16.61 5.83
C GLU A 108 19.77 -15.60 6.48
N ILE A 109 18.97 -14.91 5.67
CA ILE A 109 17.98 -13.93 6.14
C ILE A 109 16.87 -14.64 6.94
N LYS A 110 16.43 -15.79 6.44
CA LYS A 110 15.42 -16.64 7.08
C LYS A 110 15.91 -17.12 8.46
N GLU A 111 17.15 -17.58 8.56
CA GLU A 111 17.73 -18.02 9.83
C GLU A 111 17.79 -16.88 10.86
N GLU A 112 18.28 -15.70 10.47
CA GLU A 112 18.32 -14.53 11.35
C GLU A 112 16.90 -14.13 11.82
N PHE A 113 15.94 -14.07 10.90
CA PHE A 113 14.54 -13.77 11.24
C PHE A 113 13.94 -14.79 12.23
N LEU A 114 14.08 -16.09 11.93
CA LEU A 114 13.47 -17.15 12.74
C LEU A 114 14.09 -17.24 14.14
N SER A 115 15.33 -16.78 14.34
CA SER A 115 15.94 -16.69 15.66
C SER A 115 15.23 -15.71 16.60
N SER A 116 14.52 -14.72 16.03
CA SER A 116 13.81 -13.67 16.77
C SER A 116 12.29 -13.82 16.74
N TYR A 117 11.74 -14.57 15.77
CA TYR A 117 10.30 -14.71 15.56
C TYR A 117 9.66 -15.71 16.55
N GLN A 118 9.44 -15.27 17.78
CA GLN A 118 8.86 -16.04 18.88
C GLN A 118 8.03 -15.14 19.81
N ASP A 119 7.27 -15.76 20.72
CA ASP A 119 6.52 -15.10 21.80
C ASP A 119 5.63 -13.93 21.36
N LEU A 120 5.00 -14.09 20.18
CA LEU A 120 4.13 -13.09 19.58
C LEU A 120 2.91 -12.78 20.45
N ILE A 121 2.61 -11.50 20.59
CA ILE A 121 1.41 -11.01 21.29
C ILE A 121 0.47 -10.25 20.35
N PRO A 122 -0.84 -10.20 20.62
CA PRO A 122 -1.75 -9.33 19.87
C PRO A 122 -1.28 -7.87 19.88
N GLY A 123 -1.49 -7.15 18.77
CA GLY A 123 -1.03 -5.78 18.58
C GLY A 123 0.43 -5.70 18.11
N MET A 124 1.19 -4.74 18.64
CA MET A 124 2.49 -4.35 18.08
C MET A 124 3.65 -5.23 18.56
N ASN A 125 4.32 -5.92 17.64
CA ASN A 125 5.55 -6.69 17.90
C ASN A 125 6.71 -6.04 17.14
N TYR A 126 7.88 -5.92 17.77
CA TYR A 126 9.01 -5.19 17.20
C TYR A 126 10.29 -6.01 17.20
N PHE A 127 10.96 -6.04 16.05
CA PHE A 127 12.18 -6.81 15.81
C PHE A 127 13.26 -5.93 15.21
N ARG A 128 14.52 -6.25 15.51
CA ARG A 128 15.70 -5.59 14.95
C ARG A 128 16.61 -6.63 14.34
N PHE A 129 17.07 -6.34 13.14
CA PHE A 129 17.93 -7.20 12.36
C PHE A 129 19.07 -6.40 11.74
N LEU A 130 20.08 -7.12 11.24
CA LEU A 130 21.23 -6.54 10.56
C LEU A 130 21.85 -5.40 11.39
N GLU A 131 22.18 -5.71 12.65
CA GLU A 131 22.75 -4.76 13.61
C GLU A 131 21.88 -3.48 13.80
N GLY A 132 20.55 -3.62 13.71
CA GLY A 132 19.60 -2.52 13.86
C GLY A 132 19.42 -1.64 12.62
N LYS A 133 19.91 -2.08 11.46
CA LYS A 133 19.67 -1.42 10.17
C LYS A 133 18.30 -1.74 9.58
N ILE A 134 17.73 -2.88 9.94
CA ILE A 134 16.39 -3.27 9.55
C ILE A 134 15.53 -3.41 10.79
N HIS A 135 14.42 -2.70 10.81
CA HIS A 135 13.41 -2.78 11.85
C HIS A 135 12.14 -3.37 11.24
N LEU A 136 11.63 -4.46 11.82
CA LEU A 136 10.31 -4.98 11.50
C LEU A 136 9.36 -4.64 12.65
N THR A 137 8.24 -4.04 12.29
CA THR A 137 7.09 -3.86 13.16
C THR A 137 5.97 -4.73 12.61
N LEU A 138 5.60 -5.80 13.32
CA LEU A 138 4.51 -6.69 12.93
C LEU A 138 3.31 -6.47 13.83
N PHE A 139 2.24 -5.91 13.28
CA PHE A 139 0.98 -5.73 13.97
C PHE A 139 0.12 -6.99 13.80
N LEU A 140 -0.22 -7.64 14.91
CA LEU A 140 -1.05 -8.83 14.94
C LEU A 140 -2.50 -8.47 15.29
N GLY A 141 -3.34 -8.36 14.27
CA GLY A 141 -4.73 -7.92 14.41
C GLY A 141 -5.39 -7.57 13.07
N ASP A 142 -6.54 -6.91 13.14
CA ASP A 142 -7.23 -6.44 11.93
C ASP A 142 -6.50 -5.25 11.30
N VAL A 143 -6.57 -5.17 9.97
CA VAL A 143 -5.96 -4.07 9.21
C VAL A 143 -6.58 -2.72 9.53
N SER A 144 -7.87 -2.69 9.84
CA SER A 144 -8.59 -1.47 10.21
C SER A 144 -8.06 -0.90 11.52
N ASP A 145 -7.79 -1.77 12.49
CA ASP A 145 -7.24 -1.39 13.80
C ASP A 145 -5.79 -0.91 13.64
N ALA A 146 -4.98 -1.67 12.90
CA ALA A 146 -3.58 -1.33 12.65
C ALA A 146 -3.41 0.06 12.02
N LEU A 147 -4.21 0.39 11.00
CA LEU A 147 -4.15 1.69 10.32
C LEU A 147 -4.57 2.86 11.21
N CYS A 148 -5.31 2.61 12.29
CA CYS A 148 -5.63 3.63 13.30
C CYS A 148 -4.46 3.86 14.28
N GLU A 149 -3.67 2.82 14.56
CA GLU A 149 -2.55 2.89 15.51
C GLU A 149 -1.23 3.35 14.88
N ILE A 150 -1.04 3.13 13.57
CA ILE A 150 0.18 3.54 12.87
C ILE A 150 0.20 5.08 12.74
N SER A 151 1.05 5.71 13.54
CA SER A 151 1.29 7.16 13.51
C SER A 151 2.33 7.59 12.46
N GLY A 152 3.08 6.63 11.88
CA GLY A 152 4.14 6.89 10.90
C GLY A 152 3.63 7.16 9.49
N LYS A 153 4.51 7.73 8.65
CA LYS A 153 4.25 7.92 7.20
C LYS A 153 5.12 6.97 6.39
N ALA A 154 4.48 6.12 5.58
CA ALA A 154 5.15 5.21 4.67
C ALA A 154 5.75 5.95 3.48
N ASP A 155 6.91 5.50 3.01
CA ASP A 155 7.51 5.89 1.73
C ASP A 155 6.97 5.02 0.58
N ALA A 156 6.67 3.76 0.86
CA ALA A 156 6.05 2.81 -0.07
C ALA A 156 5.05 1.91 0.65
N ILE A 157 4.02 1.48 -0.07
CA ILE A 157 2.97 0.60 0.45
C ILE A 157 2.88 -0.65 -0.43
N PHE A 158 3.00 -1.82 0.18
CA PHE A 158 2.72 -3.11 -0.43
C PHE A 158 1.29 -3.48 -0.06
N LEU A 159 0.39 -3.32 -1.03
CA LEU A 159 -0.98 -3.79 -0.89
C LEU A 159 -1.04 -5.24 -1.35
N ASP A 160 -0.60 -6.10 -0.45
CA ASP A 160 -0.59 -7.55 -0.63
C ASP A 160 -1.71 -8.20 0.20
N GLY A 161 -1.87 -9.51 0.06
CA GLY A 161 -2.91 -10.30 0.69
C GLY A 161 -3.73 -11.07 -0.34
N PHE A 162 -4.65 -11.89 0.14
CA PHE A 162 -5.47 -12.71 -0.76
C PHE A 162 -6.30 -11.86 -1.71
N ALA A 163 -6.58 -12.41 -2.89
CA ALA A 163 -7.31 -11.72 -3.94
C ALA A 163 -8.62 -11.09 -3.40
N PRO A 164 -9.08 -9.95 -3.93
CA PRO A 164 -10.29 -9.29 -3.43
C PRO A 164 -11.54 -10.17 -3.37
N SER A 165 -11.65 -11.17 -4.24
CA SER A 165 -12.74 -12.16 -4.22
C SER A 165 -12.65 -13.17 -3.07
N LYS A 166 -11.47 -13.34 -2.47
CA LYS A 166 -11.17 -14.30 -1.40
C LYS A 166 -11.11 -13.64 -0.02
N ASN A 167 -10.63 -12.39 0.06
CA ASN A 167 -10.55 -11.62 1.31
C ASN A 167 -11.12 -10.19 1.14
N PRO A 168 -12.43 -10.03 0.86
CA PRO A 168 -13.01 -8.74 0.51
C PRO A 168 -12.86 -7.67 1.59
N GLU A 169 -12.91 -8.05 2.87
CA GLU A 169 -12.82 -7.13 4.03
C GLU A 169 -11.57 -6.24 3.98
N MET A 170 -10.41 -6.80 3.61
CA MET A 170 -9.15 -6.06 3.50
C MET A 170 -9.16 -5.00 2.39
N TRP A 171 -10.00 -5.17 1.36
CA TRP A 171 -10.06 -4.31 0.18
C TRP A 171 -11.25 -3.34 0.21
N GLU A 172 -11.97 -3.28 1.32
CA GLU A 172 -13.07 -2.34 1.50
C GLU A 172 -12.59 -0.90 1.42
N GLU A 173 -13.48 -0.01 0.97
CA GLU A 173 -13.22 1.42 0.89
C GLU A 173 -12.86 2.02 2.26
N SER A 174 -13.47 1.53 3.33
CA SER A 174 -13.19 1.89 4.73
C SER A 174 -11.72 1.66 5.10
N VAL A 175 -11.13 0.55 4.63
CA VAL A 175 -9.72 0.18 4.87
C VAL A 175 -8.80 0.96 3.95
N LEU A 176 -9.02 0.88 2.63
CA LEU A 176 -8.14 1.51 1.65
C LEU A 176 -8.17 3.04 1.73
N GLY A 177 -9.30 3.62 2.14
CA GLY A 177 -9.45 5.04 2.41
C GLY A 177 -8.56 5.55 3.55
N ASN A 178 -8.21 4.69 4.51
CA ASN A 178 -7.32 5.03 5.63
C ASN A 178 -5.84 5.08 5.23
N LEU A 179 -5.47 4.58 4.04
CA LEU A 179 -4.08 4.65 3.56
C LEU A 179 -3.58 6.09 3.41
N LYS A 180 -4.48 7.06 3.20
CA LYS A 180 -4.11 8.48 3.20
C LYS A 180 -3.52 8.94 4.55
N ASN A 181 -3.97 8.35 5.65
CA ASN A 181 -3.55 8.72 7.01
C ASN A 181 -2.11 8.26 7.29
N VAL A 182 -1.64 7.21 6.60
CA VAL A 182 -0.27 6.69 6.68
C VAL A 182 0.59 7.10 5.48
N SER A 183 0.07 7.96 4.59
CA SER A 183 0.78 8.46 3.41
C SER A 183 1.25 9.90 3.58
N LYS A 184 2.35 10.22 2.92
CA LYS A 184 2.87 11.58 2.71
C LYS A 184 2.93 11.86 1.20
N PHE A 185 3.10 13.13 0.82
CA PHE A 185 3.24 13.47 -0.60
C PHE A 185 4.35 12.64 -1.24
N GLY A 186 4.01 11.94 -2.30
CA GLY A 186 4.92 11.08 -3.04
C GLY A 186 5.08 9.65 -2.51
N THR A 187 4.38 9.24 -1.45
CA THR A 187 4.24 7.83 -1.06
C THR A 187 3.75 7.03 -2.26
N THR A 188 4.42 5.93 -2.58
CA THR A 188 3.97 5.02 -3.65
C THR A 188 3.19 3.86 -3.07
N PHE A 189 2.38 3.22 -3.90
CA PHE A 189 1.88 1.87 -3.61
C PHE A 189 2.06 0.97 -4.82
N SER A 190 2.07 -0.34 -4.58
CA SER A 190 1.86 -1.34 -5.62
C SER A 190 0.98 -2.49 -5.14
N THR A 191 0.28 -3.13 -6.07
CA THR A 191 -0.50 -4.35 -5.84
C THR A 191 -0.60 -5.19 -7.12
N PHE A 192 -0.78 -6.50 -6.96
CA PHE A 192 -0.99 -7.42 -8.07
C PHE A 192 -2.38 -7.29 -8.72
N THR A 193 -3.36 -6.68 -8.04
CA THR A 193 -4.75 -6.61 -8.52
C THR A 193 -5.09 -5.30 -9.23
N VAL A 194 -5.91 -5.38 -10.28
CA VAL A 194 -6.46 -4.21 -11.01
C VAL A 194 -7.98 -4.11 -10.89
N ALA A 195 -8.56 -4.80 -9.89
CA ALA A 195 -9.99 -4.81 -9.61
C ALA A 195 -10.56 -3.39 -9.55
N ARG A 196 -11.74 -3.18 -10.17
CA ARG A 196 -12.35 -1.84 -10.27
C ARG A 196 -12.63 -1.23 -8.90
N THR A 197 -13.11 -2.03 -7.95
CA THR A 197 -13.39 -1.59 -6.57
C THR A 197 -12.13 -1.07 -5.90
N VAL A 198 -11.02 -1.82 -5.96
CA VAL A 198 -9.71 -1.42 -5.42
C VAL A 198 -9.22 -0.12 -6.06
N ARG A 199 -9.31 0.00 -7.39
CA ARG A 199 -8.93 1.25 -8.10
C ARG A 199 -9.76 2.44 -7.62
N ASN A 200 -11.08 2.29 -7.54
CA ASN A 200 -11.95 3.37 -7.09
C ASN A 200 -11.61 3.82 -5.66
N SER A 201 -11.43 2.87 -4.73
CA SER A 201 -11.07 3.16 -3.34
C SER A 201 -9.72 3.89 -3.23
N LEU A 202 -8.71 3.46 -4.00
CA LEU A 202 -7.39 4.10 -3.98
C LEU A 202 -7.41 5.49 -4.61
N SER A 203 -8.18 5.70 -5.68
CA SER A 203 -8.40 7.05 -6.24
C SER A 203 -9.09 7.96 -5.22
N TYR A 204 -10.13 7.46 -4.54
CA TYR A 204 -10.81 8.21 -3.48
C TYR A 204 -9.90 8.52 -2.30
N ALA A 205 -8.98 7.61 -1.98
CA ALA A 205 -7.95 7.82 -0.98
C ALA A 205 -6.90 8.87 -1.39
N GLY A 206 -6.90 9.39 -2.62
CA GLY A 206 -6.01 10.46 -3.09
C GLY A 206 -4.74 9.99 -3.81
N PHE A 207 -4.74 8.74 -4.28
CA PHE A 207 -3.66 8.22 -5.13
C PHE A 207 -3.94 8.46 -6.61
N THR A 208 -2.93 8.96 -7.31
CA THR A 208 -2.90 8.92 -8.78
C THR A 208 -2.46 7.53 -9.22
N LEU A 209 -3.32 6.84 -9.97
CA LEU A 209 -3.12 5.44 -10.34
C LEU A 209 -2.41 5.31 -11.69
N GLU A 210 -1.59 4.27 -11.81
CA GLU A 210 -0.92 3.86 -13.04
C GLU A 210 -1.08 2.34 -13.18
N LYS A 211 -1.43 1.87 -14.38
CA LYS A 211 -1.38 0.44 -14.69
C LYS A 211 -0.02 0.11 -15.27
N ARG A 212 0.63 -0.92 -14.75
CA ARG A 212 1.90 -1.45 -15.26
C ARG A 212 1.74 -2.89 -15.73
N PRO A 213 2.62 -3.42 -16.60
CA PRO A 213 2.60 -4.83 -16.97
C PRO A 213 2.66 -5.73 -15.74
N GLY A 214 1.77 -6.72 -15.68
CA GLY A 214 1.78 -7.72 -14.60
C GLY A 214 2.92 -8.74 -14.78
N PHE A 215 3.12 -9.57 -13.76
CA PHE A 215 4.13 -10.62 -13.80
C PHE A 215 3.61 -11.90 -14.48
N GLY A 216 4.47 -12.56 -15.26
CA GLY A 216 4.16 -13.82 -15.93
C GLY A 216 2.93 -13.73 -16.84
N ARG A 217 1.86 -14.46 -16.50
CA ARG A 217 0.60 -14.47 -17.27
C ARG A 217 -0.34 -13.32 -16.93
N LYS A 218 -0.13 -12.61 -15.82
CA LYS A 218 -0.98 -11.47 -15.42
C LYS A 218 -0.68 -10.31 -16.37
N ARG A 219 -1.72 -9.79 -17.03
CA ARG A 219 -1.56 -8.72 -18.03
C ARG A 219 -1.16 -7.40 -17.39
N GLU A 220 -1.79 -7.05 -16.28
CA GLU A 220 -1.66 -5.75 -15.64
C GLU A 220 -1.53 -5.93 -14.12
N MET A 221 -0.82 -5.00 -13.50
CA MET A 221 -0.78 -4.74 -12.07
C MET A 221 -1.07 -3.25 -11.83
N LEU A 222 -1.33 -2.85 -10.59
CA LEU A 222 -1.65 -1.47 -10.25
C LEU A 222 -0.54 -0.88 -9.40
N THR A 223 -0.09 0.31 -9.78
CA THR A 223 0.77 1.16 -8.97
C THR A 223 0.14 2.53 -8.81
N GLY A 224 0.71 3.36 -7.96
CA GLY A 224 0.31 4.75 -7.90
C GLY A 224 1.09 5.54 -6.88
N LYS A 225 0.79 6.84 -6.84
CA LYS A 225 1.50 7.80 -6.00
C LYS A 225 0.52 8.73 -5.31
N TYR A 226 0.71 8.92 -4.02
CA TYR A 226 -0.09 9.82 -3.21
C TYR A 226 0.24 11.26 -3.57
N SER A 227 -0.74 12.00 -4.08
CA SER A 227 -0.58 13.39 -4.51
C SER A 227 -1.46 14.37 -3.73
N ASN A 228 -2.37 13.89 -2.87
CA ASN A 228 -3.32 14.70 -2.08
C ASN A 228 -4.24 15.62 -2.91
N TYR A 229 -4.26 15.45 -4.23
CA TYR A 229 -5.20 16.12 -5.13
C TYR A 229 -6.24 15.08 -5.54
N PRO A 230 -7.55 15.35 -5.39
CA PRO A 230 -8.57 14.48 -5.96
C PRO A 230 -8.31 14.41 -7.47
N SER A 231 -8.00 13.22 -7.97
CA SER A 231 -7.82 13.02 -9.39
C SER A 231 -9.16 13.28 -10.06
N GLU A 232 -9.29 14.37 -10.81
CA GLU A 232 -10.32 14.48 -11.84
C GLU A 232 -10.08 13.33 -12.82
N THR A 233 -10.84 12.25 -12.65
CA THR A 233 -10.87 11.15 -13.60
C THR A 233 -11.37 11.72 -14.91
N LYS A 234 -10.45 11.94 -15.86
CA LYS A 234 -10.78 12.16 -17.27
C LYS A 234 -11.31 10.83 -17.84
N GLU A 235 -12.52 10.44 -17.44
CA GLU A 235 -13.34 9.59 -18.30
C GLU A 235 -13.71 10.44 -19.50
N SER A 236 -13.21 10.03 -20.67
CA SER A 236 -13.59 10.64 -21.94
C SER A 236 -15.09 10.41 -22.14
N LEU A 237 -15.87 11.48 -22.08
CA LEU A 237 -17.25 11.49 -22.52
C LEU A 237 -17.31 10.93 -23.96
N PRO A 238 -18.31 10.10 -24.31
CA PRO A 238 -18.50 9.68 -25.69
C PRO A 238 -18.68 10.94 -26.54
N LYS A 239 -17.93 11.03 -27.65
CA LYS A 239 -18.19 12.05 -28.67
C LYS A 239 -19.61 11.82 -29.18
N GLU A 240 -20.56 12.65 -28.74
CA GLU A 240 -21.87 12.73 -29.36
C GLU A 240 -21.66 13.08 -30.84
N ASN A 241 -22.20 12.23 -31.71
CA ASN A 241 -22.31 12.48 -33.13
C ASN A 241 -23.14 13.75 -33.36
N LEU A 242 -22.48 14.85 -33.71
CA LEU A 242 -23.13 16.01 -34.32
C LEU A 242 -23.61 15.61 -35.72
N GLY A 243 -24.85 15.13 -35.78
CA GLY A 243 -25.54 14.81 -37.01
C GLY A 243 -27.02 15.05 -36.89
N ALA A 244 -27.46 16.31 -36.98
CA ALA A 244 -28.74 16.71 -37.60
C ALA A 244 -28.88 18.24 -37.58
N ASN A 245 -29.06 18.80 -38.78
CA ASN A 245 -29.52 20.16 -39.03
C ASN A 245 -30.82 20.47 -38.28
N VAL A 246 -30.87 21.59 -37.56
CA VAL A 246 -32.12 22.30 -37.26
C VAL A 246 -31.90 23.81 -37.48
N PRO A 247 -32.81 24.54 -38.17
CA PRO A 247 -32.58 25.93 -38.57
C PRO A 247 -32.78 26.91 -37.41
N ILE A 248 -31.97 27.97 -37.39
CA ILE A 248 -32.05 29.11 -36.48
C ILE A 248 -33.15 30.08 -36.94
N PRO A 249 -34.07 30.54 -36.07
CA PRO A 249 -34.78 31.79 -36.28
C PRO A 249 -34.14 32.92 -35.46
N ASN A 250 -33.81 33.99 -36.17
CA ASN A 250 -33.44 35.31 -35.66
C ASN A 250 -34.55 35.90 -34.77
N HIS A 251 -34.20 36.47 -33.61
CA HIS A 251 -34.83 37.71 -33.16
C HIS A 251 -33.91 38.53 -32.23
N LYS A 252 -33.65 39.77 -32.66
CA LYS A 252 -33.08 40.86 -31.85
C LYS A 252 -34.14 41.34 -30.84
N SER A 253 -33.76 41.59 -29.58
CA SER A 253 -33.59 42.96 -29.04
C SER A 253 -33.67 43.08 -27.51
N LYS A 254 -32.65 43.78 -26.98
CA LYS A 254 -32.59 44.77 -25.88
C LYS A 254 -32.61 44.35 -24.38
N PRO A 255 -31.90 45.12 -23.52
CA PRO A 255 -31.56 44.74 -22.14
C PRO A 255 -32.49 45.38 -21.09
N ARG A 256 -32.60 44.77 -19.90
CA ARG A 256 -33.15 45.40 -18.70
C ARG A 256 -32.24 45.24 -17.48
N ARG A 257 -32.20 46.33 -16.71
CA ARG A 257 -31.40 46.61 -15.52
C ARG A 257 -31.92 45.91 -14.25
N SER A 258 -30.98 45.78 -13.31
CA SER A 258 -31.07 45.97 -11.85
C SER A 258 -32.06 45.16 -11.01
N SER A 259 -31.54 44.46 -10.00
CA SER A 259 -31.76 44.83 -8.59
C SER A 259 -30.80 44.07 -7.67
N GLU A 260 -30.14 44.84 -6.81
CA GLU A 260 -29.37 44.41 -5.64
C GLU A 260 -30.26 43.72 -4.60
N GLN A 261 -29.65 42.79 -3.85
CA GLN A 261 -29.84 42.44 -2.43
C GLN A 261 -28.80 41.34 -2.16
N GLY A 262 -27.79 41.46 -1.29
CA GLY A 262 -27.75 42.14 -0.01
C GLY A 262 -27.90 41.10 1.10
N SER A 263 -26.82 40.39 1.48
CA SER A 263 -26.68 39.86 2.84
C SER A 263 -25.23 39.46 3.14
N GLN A 264 -24.63 40.22 4.07
CA GLN A 264 -23.39 39.92 4.75
C GLN A 264 -23.63 38.83 5.80
N VAL A 265 -22.71 37.88 5.92
CA VAL A 265 -22.44 37.22 7.21
C VAL A 265 -20.94 37.26 7.46
N ARG A 266 -20.54 38.03 8.47
CA ARG A 266 -19.19 38.09 9.02
C ARG A 266 -19.03 37.10 10.17
N ARG A 267 -17.92 36.34 10.10
CA ARG A 267 -16.98 35.87 11.15
C ARG A 267 -17.54 35.31 12.47
N LEU A 268 -17.01 34.13 12.84
CA LEU A 268 -16.23 34.00 14.08
C LEU A 268 -15.05 33.02 13.88
N LEU A 269 -13.84 33.56 14.02
CA LEU A 269 -12.59 32.83 14.23
C LEU A 269 -12.41 32.68 15.74
N ILE A 270 -12.16 31.46 16.22
CA ILE A 270 -11.71 31.19 17.59
C ILE A 270 -10.25 30.74 17.51
N PRO A 271 -9.28 31.44 18.14
CA PRO A 271 -7.92 30.96 18.26
C PRO A 271 -7.79 30.03 19.48
N CYS A 272 -7.26 28.82 19.28
CA CYS A 272 -6.87 27.94 20.38
C CYS A 272 -5.44 28.29 20.81
N GLN A 273 -5.27 28.70 22.06
CA GLN A 273 -4.00 29.07 22.67
C GLN A 273 -3.16 27.84 23.02
N ASN A 274 -1.85 28.05 22.98
CA ASN A 274 -0.79 27.15 23.44
C ASN A 274 -0.83 26.98 24.97
N GLU A 275 -0.65 25.75 25.45
CA GLU A 275 -0.09 25.49 26.77
C GLU A 275 1.15 24.58 26.65
N GLU A 276 2.28 25.12 27.07
CA GLU A 276 3.55 24.42 27.29
C GLU A 276 3.48 23.63 28.60
N PHE A 277 3.72 22.32 28.55
CA PHE A 277 4.04 21.53 29.74
C PHE A 277 5.56 21.37 29.87
N LYS A 278 6.14 22.02 30.88
CA LYS A 278 7.47 21.71 31.42
C LYS A 278 7.34 20.53 32.38
N PHE A 279 8.14 19.49 32.19
CA PHE A 279 8.42 18.51 33.23
C PHE A 279 9.83 18.76 33.80
N SER A 280 9.86 19.00 35.11
CA SER A 280 10.99 18.88 36.02
C SER A 280 11.28 17.42 36.33
#